data_AF-A0A0E3QQ08-F1
#
_entry.id   AF-A0A0E3QQ08-F1
#
_cell.length_a   1.000
_cell.length_b   1.000
_cell.length_c   1.000
_cell.angle_alpha   90.00
_cell.angle_beta   90.00
_cell.angle_gamma   90.00
#
_symmetry.space_group_name_H-M   'P 1'
#
loop_
_entity.id
_entity.type
_entity.pdbx_description
1 polymer ?
#
loop_
_entity_poly.entity_id
_entity_poly.type
_entity_poly.pdbx_seq_one_letter_code
_entity_poly.pdbx_strand_id
1 'polypeptide(L)'
;MKAILQSRNTEFDNQWAEIGLKNVEGDSVEHLVRFADDFAILSKEWINPDRVETVLDVLGLEFNKEKTYVGTAANGFEFAGFYFQEIIDENGLERSIKIIPTEGSIENVIESIESMVSAEKIKLDNMSKNKAHDRFVKNIYNVVDPWVNYYKHTDYAAGLERIEQSVNKRIKEFT
;
A
#
# COMPACT_ATOMS: atom_id res chain seq x y z
N MET A 1 -10.30 0.25 6.16
CA MET A 1 -9.88 1.66 6.05
C MET A 1 -10.87 2.41 5.16
N LYS A 2 -11.45 3.51 5.67
CA LYS A 2 -12.47 4.33 4.97
C LYS A 2 -11.95 5.76 4.90
N ALA A 3 -11.40 6.19 3.77
CA ALA A 3 -10.83 7.53 3.64
C ALA A 3 -11.84 8.49 2.97
N ILE A 4 -12.02 9.68 3.52
CA ILE A 4 -12.75 10.77 2.88
C ILE A 4 -11.75 11.89 2.63
N LEU A 5 -11.50 12.18 1.37
CA LEU A 5 -10.33 12.93 0.96
C LEU A 5 -10.69 14.02 -0.02
N GLN A 6 -10.04 15.16 0.20
CA GLN A 6 -9.96 16.18 -0.83
C GLN A 6 -8.73 15.92 -1.72
N SER A 7 -8.96 15.66 -3.00
CA SER A 7 -7.92 15.63 -4.04
C SER A 7 -8.36 16.54 -5.19
N ARG A 8 -7.53 17.53 -5.53
CA ARG A 8 -7.85 18.54 -6.56
C ARG A 8 -7.38 18.18 -7.96
N ASN A 9 -6.85 16.97 -8.17
CA ASN A 9 -6.03 16.66 -9.34
C ASN A 9 -6.65 15.56 -10.22
N THR A 10 -6.89 15.88 -11.49
CA THR A 10 -7.31 14.93 -12.54
C THR A 10 -6.26 13.86 -12.83
N GLU A 11 -4.98 14.14 -12.53
CA GLU A 11 -3.88 13.17 -12.62
C GLU A 11 -4.07 11.98 -11.67
N PHE A 12 -4.76 12.22 -10.56
CA PHE A 12 -5.08 11.18 -9.60
C PHE A 12 -5.93 10.10 -10.26
N ASP A 13 -7.03 10.45 -10.92
CA ASP A 13 -7.93 9.47 -11.54
C ASP A 13 -7.21 8.55 -12.55
N ASN A 14 -6.26 9.09 -13.31
CA ASN A 14 -5.43 8.34 -14.24
C ASN A 14 -4.51 7.35 -13.50
N GLN A 15 -3.81 7.81 -12.45
CA GLN A 15 -2.92 6.98 -11.66
C GLN A 15 -3.65 5.83 -10.94
N TRP A 16 -4.89 6.07 -10.49
CA TRP A 16 -5.74 5.04 -9.87
C TRP A 16 -6.10 3.91 -10.84
N ALA A 17 -6.44 4.27 -12.08
CA ALA A 17 -6.69 3.27 -13.13
C ALA A 17 -5.43 2.46 -13.45
N GLU A 18 -4.25 3.09 -13.45
CA GLU A 18 -2.96 2.44 -13.69
C GLU A 18 -2.63 1.39 -12.62
N ILE A 19 -2.89 1.69 -11.35
CA ILE A 19 -2.70 0.72 -10.24
C ILE A 19 -3.84 -0.30 -10.11
N GLY A 20 -4.83 -0.29 -11.03
CA GLY A 20 -5.91 -1.27 -11.09
C GLY A 20 -7.05 -1.04 -10.10
N LEU A 21 -7.11 0.12 -9.46
CA LEU A 21 -8.18 0.50 -8.54
C LEU A 21 -9.29 1.23 -9.33
N LYS A 22 -10.48 0.62 -9.37
CA LYS A 22 -11.58 1.09 -10.22
C LYS A 22 -12.44 2.14 -9.53
N ASN A 23 -12.70 3.23 -10.23
CA ASN A 23 -13.70 4.23 -9.86
C ASN A 23 -15.12 3.67 -10.06
N VAL A 24 -16.03 4.05 -9.17
CA VAL A 24 -17.47 3.86 -9.37
C VAL A 24 -18.00 5.10 -10.09
N GLU A 25 -18.51 4.91 -11.31
CA GLU A 25 -19.07 5.99 -12.13
C GLU A 25 -20.38 6.53 -11.53
N GLY A 26 -20.54 7.85 -11.59
CA GLY A 26 -21.75 8.57 -11.21
C GLY A 26 -21.71 10.02 -11.69
N ASP A 27 -22.85 10.71 -11.66
CA ASP A 27 -22.98 12.12 -12.09
C ASP A 27 -22.50 13.14 -11.04
N SER A 28 -21.91 12.68 -9.93
CA SER A 28 -21.44 13.52 -8.82
C SER A 28 -20.05 14.09 -9.05
N VAL A 29 -19.76 15.23 -8.41
CA VAL A 29 -18.41 15.83 -8.35
C VAL A 29 -17.47 15.00 -7.46
N GLU A 30 -18.04 14.24 -6.52
CA GLU A 30 -17.30 13.28 -5.71
C GLU A 30 -17.09 11.96 -6.45
N HIS A 31 -15.87 11.41 -6.38
CA HIS A 31 -15.49 10.12 -6.94
C HIS A 31 -15.35 9.08 -5.83
N LEU A 32 -16.09 7.98 -5.94
CA LEU A 32 -15.98 6.85 -5.02
C LEU A 32 -15.04 5.80 -5.59
N VAL A 33 -14.01 5.45 -4.83
CA VAL A 33 -13.16 4.29 -5.10
C VAL A 33 -13.45 3.21 -4.07
N ARG A 34 -13.61 1.97 -4.52
CA ARG A 34 -13.90 0.84 -3.63
C ARG A 34 -12.97 -0.33 -3.92
N PHE A 35 -12.45 -0.92 -2.85
CA PHE A 35 -11.71 -2.17 -2.87
C PHE A 35 -12.24 -3.10 -1.77
N ALA A 36 -13.02 -4.11 -2.15
CA ALA A 36 -13.75 -4.99 -1.24
C ALA A 36 -14.66 -4.23 -0.24
N ASP A 37 -14.34 -4.22 1.05
CA ASP A 37 -15.03 -3.50 2.13
C ASP A 37 -14.45 -2.11 2.42
N ASP A 38 -13.28 -1.82 1.87
CA ASP A 38 -12.60 -0.54 1.99
C ASP A 38 -13.01 0.41 0.85
N PHE A 39 -13.14 1.68 1.19
CA PHE A 39 -13.46 2.72 0.20
C PHE A 39 -12.77 4.04 0.49
N ALA A 40 -12.53 4.81 -0.57
CA ALA A 40 -12.09 6.18 -0.53
C ALA A 40 -13.10 7.06 -1.28
N ILE A 41 -13.48 8.19 -0.71
CA ILE A 41 -14.27 9.21 -1.41
C ILE A 41 -13.36 10.39 -1.68
N LEU A 42 -13.25 10.77 -2.93
CA LEU A 42 -12.33 11.79 -3.42
C LEU A 42 -13.16 12.97 -3.95
N SER A 43 -12.82 14.19 -3.55
CA SER A 43 -13.50 15.38 -4.08
C SER A 43 -12.55 16.55 -4.21
N LYS A 44 -12.86 17.48 -5.11
CA LYS A 44 -12.17 18.79 -5.18
C LYS A 44 -12.58 19.71 -4.03
N GLU A 45 -13.72 19.44 -3.41
CA GLU A 45 -14.31 20.21 -2.31
C GLU A 45 -14.27 19.43 -0.99
N TRP A 46 -14.49 20.12 0.13
CA TRP A 46 -14.56 19.46 1.42
C TRP A 46 -15.82 18.60 1.50
N ILE A 47 -15.65 17.31 1.76
CA ILE A 47 -16.77 16.38 1.91
C ILE A 47 -17.22 16.44 3.36
N ASN A 48 -18.52 16.67 3.57
CA ASN A 48 -19.13 16.58 4.90
C ASN A 48 -19.27 15.09 5.31
N PRO A 49 -18.53 14.61 6.35
CA PRO A 49 -18.61 13.21 6.78
C PRO A 49 -20.00 12.78 7.24
N ASP A 50 -20.80 13.70 7.80
CA ASP A 50 -22.16 13.41 8.31
C ASP A 50 -23.09 12.93 7.18
N ARG A 51 -22.90 13.45 5.95
CA ARG A 51 -23.66 13.01 4.78
C ARG A 51 -23.37 11.55 4.47
N VAL A 52 -22.11 11.13 4.62
CA VAL A 52 -21.67 9.77 4.35
C VAL A 52 -22.13 8.83 5.46
N GLU A 53 -22.07 9.28 6.72
CA GLU A 53 -22.60 8.53 7.87
C GLU A 53 -24.09 8.26 7.71
N THR A 54 -24.88 9.26 7.29
CA THR A 54 -26.33 9.09 7.02
C THR A 54 -26.60 8.00 5.97
N VAL A 55 -25.77 7.90 4.92
CA VAL A 55 -25.91 6.85 3.90
C VAL A 55 -25.53 5.48 4.44
N LEU A 56 -24.49 5.39 5.27
CA LEU A 56 -24.08 4.15 5.92
C LEU A 56 -25.14 3.66 6.91
N ASP A 57 -25.76 4.55 7.68
CA ASP A 57 -26.82 4.24 8.64
C ASP A 57 -28.03 3.58 7.96
N VAL A 58 -28.42 4.07 6.77
CA VAL A 58 -29.50 3.46 5.97
C VAL A 58 -29.16 2.01 5.57
N LEU A 59 -27.87 1.70 5.41
CA LEU A 59 -27.39 0.35 5.12
C LEU A 59 -27.15 -0.48 6.39
N GLY A 60 -27.38 0.07 7.59
CA GLY A 60 -27.07 -0.56 8.86
C GLY A 60 -25.57 -0.73 9.10
N LEU A 61 -24.75 0.17 8.54
CA LEU A 61 -23.29 0.17 8.66
C LEU A 61 -22.83 1.42 9.41
N GLU A 62 -21.68 1.34 10.07
CA GLU A 62 -21.07 2.47 10.76
C GLU A 62 -19.62 2.70 10.29
N PHE A 63 -19.09 3.89 10.56
CA PHE A 63 -17.66 4.15 10.41
C PHE A 63 -16.86 3.45 11.51
N ASN A 64 -15.73 2.86 11.13
CA ASN A 64 -14.73 2.47 12.11
C ASN A 64 -13.93 3.73 12.48
N LYS A 65 -14.25 4.33 13.62
CA LYS A 65 -13.67 5.62 14.06
C LYS A 65 -12.14 5.62 14.18
N GLU A 66 -11.53 4.46 14.43
CA GLU A 66 -10.07 4.33 14.53
C GLU A 66 -9.40 4.24 13.16
N LYS A 67 -10.09 3.70 12.16
CA LYS A 67 -9.56 3.46 10.80
C LYS A 67 -10.04 4.45 9.76
N THR A 68 -10.98 5.32 10.11
CA THR A 68 -11.54 6.32 9.20
C THR A 68 -10.70 7.58 9.27
N TYR A 69 -10.23 8.02 8.10
CA TYR A 69 -9.47 9.25 7.96
C TYR A 69 -10.29 10.26 7.15
N VAL A 70 -10.38 11.49 7.64
CA VAL A 70 -10.99 12.61 6.91
C VAL A 70 -9.94 13.70 6.80
N GLY A 71 -9.56 14.07 5.58
CA GLY A 71 -8.49 15.03 5.37
C GLY A 71 -8.20 15.36 3.92
N THR A 72 -6.95 15.75 3.65
CA THR A 72 -6.50 16.21 2.34
C THR A 72 -5.34 15.34 1.84
N ALA A 73 -5.23 15.19 0.52
CA ALA A 73 -4.12 14.46 -0.09
C ALA A 73 -2.75 15.07 0.26
N ALA A 74 -2.66 16.37 0.57
CA ALA A 74 -1.43 17.03 1.02
C ALA A 74 -0.85 16.45 2.32
N ASN A 75 -1.72 16.03 3.24
CA ASN A 75 -1.30 15.36 4.48
C ASN A 75 -0.95 13.88 4.28
N GLY A 76 -1.25 13.37 3.09
CA GLY A 76 -1.14 11.97 2.73
C GLY A 76 -2.16 11.07 3.42
N PHE A 77 -2.35 9.89 2.84
CA PHE A 77 -3.24 8.86 3.39
C PHE A 77 -2.87 7.49 2.84
N GLU A 78 -3.29 6.45 3.55
CA GLU A 78 -3.14 5.07 3.12
C GLU A 78 -4.45 4.54 2.52
N PHE A 79 -4.36 3.72 1.49
CA PHE A 79 -5.49 2.96 0.94
C PHE A 79 -4.98 1.72 0.21
N ALA A 80 -5.56 0.55 0.51
CA ALA A 80 -5.24 -0.73 -0.14
C ALA A 80 -3.72 -1.07 -0.17
N GLY A 81 -2.95 -0.68 0.86
CA GLY A 81 -1.51 -0.93 0.94
C GLY A 81 -0.65 0.06 0.15
N PHE A 82 -1.23 1.12 -0.39
CA PHE A 82 -0.54 2.25 -0.99
C PHE A 82 -0.65 3.48 -0.10
N TYR A 83 0.41 4.27 -0.03
CA TYR A 83 0.40 5.60 0.55
C TYR A 83 0.40 6.63 -0.57
N PHE A 84 -0.57 7.53 -0.53
CA PHE A 84 -0.76 8.59 -1.51
C PHE A 84 -0.47 9.93 -0.85
N GLN A 85 0.26 10.82 -1.54
CA GLN A 85 0.52 12.17 -1.06
C GLN A 85 0.57 13.17 -2.21
N GLU A 86 -0.17 14.27 -2.10
CA GLU A 86 -0.02 15.42 -2.98
C GLU A 86 1.33 16.07 -2.70
N ILE A 87 2.19 16.10 -3.72
CA ILE A 87 3.47 16.79 -3.70
C ILE A 87 3.37 18.01 -4.63
N ILE A 88 4.11 19.05 -4.24
CA ILE A 88 4.25 20.28 -5.01
C ILE A 88 5.69 20.31 -5.51
N ASP A 89 5.88 20.62 -6.79
CA ASP A 89 7.21 20.80 -7.35
C ASP A 89 7.98 21.93 -6.65
N GLU A 90 9.29 21.92 -6.83
CA GLU A 90 10.21 22.89 -6.21
C GLU A 90 9.91 24.36 -6.59
N ASN A 91 9.22 24.59 -7.70
CA ASN A 91 8.81 25.92 -8.14
C ASN A 91 7.38 26.31 -7.73
N GLY A 92 6.62 25.42 -7.07
CA GLY A 92 5.24 25.69 -6.63
C GLY A 92 4.17 25.70 -7.72
N LEU A 93 4.53 25.32 -8.94
CA LEU A 93 3.73 25.45 -10.16
C LEU A 93 2.96 24.18 -10.50
N GLU A 94 3.52 23.01 -10.18
CA GLU A 94 2.95 21.72 -10.55
C GLU A 94 2.64 20.88 -9.31
N ARG A 95 1.45 20.28 -9.32
CA ARG A 95 0.98 19.38 -8.28
C ARG A 95 0.89 18.01 -8.87
N SER A 96 1.51 17.03 -8.23
CA SER A 96 1.40 15.63 -8.61
C SER A 96 1.11 14.79 -7.38
N ILE A 97 0.75 13.54 -7.61
CA ILE A 97 0.49 12.61 -6.54
C ILE A 97 1.65 11.63 -6.52
N LYS A 98 2.32 11.56 -5.37
CA LYS A 98 3.29 10.53 -5.05
C LYS A 98 2.54 9.31 -4.54
N ILE A 99 2.84 8.15 -5.13
CA ILE A 99 2.31 6.85 -4.69
C ILE A 99 3.50 5.98 -4.30
N ILE A 100 3.49 5.47 -3.07
CA ILE A 100 4.52 4.56 -2.56
C ILE A 100 3.87 3.38 -1.83
N PRO A 101 4.57 2.26 -1.64
CA PRO A 101 4.13 1.22 -0.71
C PRO A 101 4.04 1.77 0.73
N THR A 102 3.03 1.34 1.49
CA THR A 102 2.92 1.67 2.92
C THR A 102 4.06 1.06 3.73
N GLU A 103 4.43 1.69 4.85
CA GLU A 103 5.40 1.12 5.79
C GLU A 103 5.01 -0.29 6.24
N GLY A 104 3.73 -0.50 6.58
CA GLY A 104 3.24 -1.83 6.96
C GLY A 104 3.40 -2.89 5.88
N SER A 105 3.30 -2.55 4.59
CA SER A 105 3.50 -3.54 3.51
C SER A 105 4.97 -3.91 3.32
N ILE A 106 5.89 -2.96 3.55
CA ILE A 106 7.34 -3.20 3.54
C ILE A 106 7.71 -4.06 4.76
N GLU A 107 7.23 -3.70 5.95
CA GLU A 107 7.48 -4.43 7.20
C GLU A 107 6.98 -5.87 7.14
N ASN A 108 5.77 -6.12 6.61
CA ASN A 108 5.23 -7.47 6.43
C ASN A 108 6.14 -8.38 5.59
N VAL A 109 6.77 -7.85 4.53
CA VAL A 109 7.72 -8.62 3.71
C VAL A 109 9.01 -8.88 4.48
N ILE A 110 9.53 -7.87 5.18
CA ILE A 110 10.72 -8.01 6.02
C ILE A 110 10.48 -9.08 7.08
N GLU A 111 9.40 -9.00 7.85
CA GLU A 111 9.02 -9.98 8.87
C GLU A 111 8.86 -11.40 8.28
N SER A 112 8.27 -11.51 7.09
CA SER A 112 8.16 -12.78 6.38
C SER A 112 9.54 -13.38 6.09
N ILE A 113 10.48 -12.59 5.59
CA ILE A 113 11.87 -13.02 5.34
C ILE A 113 12.57 -13.42 6.64
N GLU A 114 12.37 -12.66 7.73
CA GLU A 114 12.96 -12.94 9.03
C GLU A 114 12.45 -14.26 9.63
N SER A 115 11.16 -14.54 9.47
CA SER A 115 10.55 -15.79 9.95
C SER A 115 11.11 -17.03 9.24
N MET A 116 11.48 -16.92 7.95
CA MET A 116 12.07 -18.02 7.18
C MET A 116 13.43 -18.44 7.71
N VAL A 117 14.25 -17.47 8.14
CA VAL A 117 15.58 -17.73 8.70
C VAL A 117 15.48 -18.63 9.92
N SER A 118 14.53 -18.30 10.80
CA SER A 118 14.26 -19.05 12.01
C SER A 118 13.77 -20.47 11.69
N ALA A 119 12.87 -20.60 10.71
CA ALA A 119 12.31 -21.89 10.30
C ALA A 119 13.32 -22.82 9.61
N GLU A 120 14.30 -22.28 8.89
CA GLU A 120 15.29 -23.08 8.17
C GLU A 120 16.49 -23.49 9.01
N LYS A 121 16.91 -22.67 10.00
CA LYS A 121 17.90 -23.10 11.01
C LYS A 121 17.46 -24.39 11.73
N ILE A 122 16.16 -24.52 12.02
CA ILE A 122 15.57 -25.75 12.63
C ILE A 122 15.65 -26.97 11.68
N LYS A 123 15.61 -26.76 10.36
CA LYS A 123 15.56 -27.85 9.36
C LYS A 123 16.93 -28.29 8.88
N LEU A 124 17.99 -27.51 9.14
CA LEU A 124 19.36 -27.81 8.74
C LEU A 124 19.84 -29.13 9.35
N ASP A 125 19.35 -29.50 10.53
CA ASP A 125 19.67 -30.75 11.23
C ASP A 125 19.29 -32.01 10.44
N ASN A 126 18.45 -31.90 9.39
CA ASN A 126 17.94 -33.02 8.61
C ASN A 126 18.24 -32.95 7.09
N MET A 127 19.03 -31.97 6.62
CA MET A 127 19.24 -31.74 5.17
C MET A 127 20.66 -31.24 4.85
N SER A 128 21.16 -31.53 3.65
CA SER A 128 22.44 -30.98 3.19
C SER A 128 22.38 -29.45 3.03
N LYS A 129 23.48 -28.76 3.38
CA LYS A 129 23.59 -27.28 3.38
C LYS A 129 23.15 -26.64 2.04
N ASN A 130 23.55 -27.23 0.90
CA ASN A 130 23.19 -26.71 -0.43
C ASN A 130 21.66 -26.73 -0.68
N LYS A 131 20.97 -27.81 -0.30
CA LYS A 131 19.51 -27.89 -0.49
C LYS A 131 18.76 -26.91 0.43
N ALA A 132 19.31 -26.63 1.60
CA ALA A 132 18.77 -25.60 2.48
C ALA A 132 18.93 -24.20 1.87
N HIS A 133 20.10 -23.90 1.28
CA HIS A 133 20.34 -22.62 0.60
C HIS A 133 19.42 -22.40 -0.61
N ASP A 134 19.27 -23.39 -1.48
CA ASP A 134 18.38 -23.28 -2.65
C ASP A 134 16.92 -23.04 -2.23
N ARG A 135 16.49 -23.70 -1.14
CA ARG A 135 15.17 -23.52 -0.57
C ARG A 135 15.00 -22.12 0.02
N PHE A 136 16.00 -21.62 0.74
CA PHE A 136 16.00 -20.28 1.31
C PHE A 136 15.79 -19.21 0.24
N VAL A 137 16.61 -19.26 -0.81
CA VAL A 137 16.55 -18.33 -1.94
C VAL A 137 15.19 -18.41 -2.63
N LYS A 138 14.68 -19.63 -2.84
CA LYS A 138 13.35 -19.81 -3.43
C LYS A 138 12.24 -19.24 -2.55
N ASN A 139 12.32 -19.39 -1.23
CA ASN A 139 11.32 -18.84 -0.31
C ASN A 139 11.34 -17.31 -0.30
N ILE A 140 12.53 -16.69 -0.31
CA ILE A 140 12.67 -15.23 -0.45
C ILE A 140 12.02 -14.77 -1.76
N TYR A 141 12.34 -15.42 -2.87
CA TYR A 141 11.78 -15.06 -4.18
C TYR A 141 10.25 -15.13 -4.19
N ASN A 142 9.65 -16.14 -3.55
CA ASN A 142 8.20 -16.31 -3.46
C ASN A 142 7.48 -15.20 -2.66
N VAL A 143 8.20 -14.37 -1.90
CA VAL A 143 7.62 -13.25 -1.14
C VAL A 143 7.97 -11.92 -1.80
N VAL A 144 9.22 -11.75 -2.25
CA VAL A 144 9.69 -10.51 -2.86
C VAL A 144 9.09 -10.30 -4.26
N ASP A 145 9.02 -11.33 -5.10
CA ASP A 145 8.55 -11.20 -6.48
C ASP A 145 7.07 -10.76 -6.57
N PRO A 146 6.14 -11.33 -5.77
CA PRO A 146 4.77 -10.81 -5.71
C PRO A 146 4.69 -9.37 -5.23
N TRP A 147 5.49 -8.99 -4.23
CA TRP A 147 5.50 -7.62 -3.72
C TRP A 147 5.97 -6.63 -4.78
N VAL A 148 7.07 -6.94 -5.48
CA VAL A 148 7.57 -6.12 -6.60
C VAL A 148 6.52 -6.05 -7.70
N ASN A 149 5.91 -7.17 -8.08
CA ASN A 149 4.89 -7.18 -9.13
C ASN A 149 3.65 -6.35 -8.77
N TYR A 150 3.30 -6.28 -7.49
CA TYR A 150 2.19 -5.47 -7.00
C TYR A 150 2.52 -3.97 -6.99
N TYR A 151 3.75 -3.60 -6.60
CA TYR A 151 4.14 -2.20 -6.42
C TYR A 151 4.95 -1.59 -7.58
N LYS A 152 5.26 -2.34 -8.64
CA LYS A 152 6.11 -1.88 -9.77
C LYS A 152 5.63 -0.62 -10.50
N HIS A 153 4.36 -0.25 -10.31
CA HIS A 153 3.72 0.92 -10.90
C HIS A 153 3.81 2.17 -9.99
N THR A 154 4.59 2.11 -8.91
CA THR A 154 4.70 3.17 -7.88
C THR A 154 6.16 3.61 -7.68
N ASP A 155 6.43 4.58 -6.81
CA ASP A 155 7.79 4.88 -6.34
C ASP A 155 8.20 3.90 -5.23
N TYR A 156 8.44 2.64 -5.62
CA TYR A 156 8.74 1.53 -4.70
C TYR A 156 10.24 1.37 -4.38
N ALA A 157 11.11 2.17 -4.98
CA ALA A 157 12.57 1.96 -4.93
C ALA A 157 13.12 1.99 -3.49
N ALA A 158 12.71 2.97 -2.68
CA ALA A 158 13.13 3.05 -1.27
C ALA A 158 12.63 1.85 -0.44
N GLY A 159 11.41 1.36 -0.71
CA GLY A 159 10.88 0.16 -0.07
C GLY A 159 11.66 -1.10 -0.47
N LEU A 160 11.97 -1.23 -1.76
CA LEU A 160 12.78 -2.33 -2.28
C LEU A 160 14.17 -2.35 -1.67
N GLU A 161 14.83 -1.19 -1.55
CA GLU A 161 16.16 -1.08 -0.94
C GLU A 161 16.15 -1.62 0.50
N ARG A 162 15.13 -1.29 1.30
CA ARG A 162 14.99 -1.82 2.67
C ARG A 162 14.79 -3.33 2.69
N ILE A 163 14.00 -3.88 1.76
CA ILE A 163 13.81 -5.32 1.60
C ILE A 163 15.15 -5.99 1.22
N GLU A 164 15.88 -5.43 0.25
CA GLU A 164 17.20 -5.93 -0.17
C GLU A 164 18.22 -5.91 0.98
N GLN A 165 18.25 -4.86 1.78
CA GLN A 165 19.11 -4.77 2.97
C GLN A 165 18.79 -5.91 3.96
N SER A 166 17.50 -6.20 4.18
CA SER A 166 17.07 -7.34 5.02
C SER A 166 17.53 -8.67 4.41
N VAL A 167 17.26 -8.92 3.13
CA VAL A 167 17.70 -10.14 2.43
C VAL A 167 19.22 -10.34 2.53
N ASN A 168 20.00 -9.31 2.22
CA ASN A 168 21.46 -9.35 2.24
C ASN A 168 22.02 -9.64 3.64
N LYS A 169 21.40 -9.05 4.67
CA LYS A 169 21.74 -9.35 6.07
C LYS A 169 21.51 -10.83 6.37
N ARG A 170 20.38 -11.39 5.93
CA ARG A 170 20.03 -12.79 6.20
C ARG A 170 20.84 -13.81 5.42
N ILE A 171 21.16 -13.54 4.15
CA ILE A 171 22.04 -14.42 3.36
C ILE A 171 23.42 -14.55 4.05
N LYS A 172 23.96 -13.44 4.59
CA LYS A 172 25.20 -13.46 5.38
C LYS A 172 25.10 -14.28 6.66
N GLU A 173 23.93 -14.32 7.31
CA GLU A 173 23.70 -15.16 8.51
C GLU A 173 23.59 -16.66 8.18
N PHE A 174 23.30 -17.02 6.92
CA PHE A 174 23.18 -18.42 6.45
C PHE A 174 24.46 -19.01 5.85
N THR A 175 25.37 -18.16 5.39
CA THR A 175 26.62 -18.56 4.73
C THR A 175 27.66 -18.96 5.77
#